data_AF-A0A8B9XIY4-F1
#
_entry.id   AF-A0A8B9XIY4-F1
#
_cell.length_a   1.000
_cell.length_b   1.000
_cell.length_c   1.000
_cell.angle_alpha   90.00
_cell.angle_beta   90.00
_cell.angle_gamma   90.00
#
_symmetry.space_group_name_H-M   'P 1'
#
loop_
_entity.id
_entity.type
_entity.pdbx_description
1 polymer ?
#
loop_
_entity_poly.entity_id
_entity_poly.type
_entity_poly.pdbx_seq_one_letter_code
_entity_poly.pdbx_strand_id
1 'polypeptide(L)'
;MSSKHQLVTFVSLLETNKPYLVNCVRIPALQSLLLFSRSLDTNGDCSRLVADGWLELQLADTESAVRLLAASLRLRAHWESALDRQLAHQARRRLEDEEEEEEEEAPVNHKEVAALSRELLQFMTSKVSYSLRRLTGLEAQNLYVGPQTITAAPSLPGLFGNSTPSPHPTKGGYAVTDFLTYNCLTSDADLYSDCLRTFWTCPHCGLHMPLTPLERIAHENTCPEAPQGGPPGAEEAAPEPPQKASALQKPYHCEACQKDFLFTPTEILRHRRQHV
;
A
#
# COMPACT_ATOMS: atom_id res chain seq x y z
N MET A 1 7.46 22.24 3.83
CA MET A 1 7.02 20.86 3.53
C MET A 1 7.08 20.62 2.04
N SER A 2 7.42 19.40 1.60
CA SER A 2 7.56 19.03 0.19
C SER A 2 6.95 17.66 -0.06
N SER A 3 6.42 17.44 -1.26
CA SER A 3 5.91 16.14 -1.69
C SER A 3 6.97 15.29 -2.41
N LYS A 4 8.23 15.75 -2.44
CA LYS A 4 9.30 15.17 -3.27
C LYS A 4 10.44 14.58 -2.44
N HIS A 5 10.21 14.28 -1.16
CA HIS A 5 11.23 13.62 -0.35
C HIS A 5 11.48 12.20 -0.89
N GLN A 6 12.75 11.84 -1.04
CA GLN A 6 13.19 10.56 -1.61
C GLN A 6 14.06 9.83 -0.60
N LEU A 7 13.95 8.50 -0.60
CA LEU A 7 14.91 7.61 0.03
C LEU A 7 15.80 7.00 -1.03
N VAL A 8 17.02 6.64 -0.63
CA VAL A 8 17.92 5.85 -1.45
C VAL A 8 17.95 4.45 -0.88
N THR A 9 17.51 3.49 -1.68
CA THR A 9 17.74 2.07 -1.41
C THR A 9 18.96 1.59 -2.18
N PHE A 10 19.68 0.63 -1.63
CA PHE A 10 20.88 0.08 -2.23
C PHE A 10 20.89 -1.44 -2.03
N VAL A 11 21.55 -2.16 -2.93
CA VAL A 11 21.62 -3.63 -2.86
C VAL A 11 22.83 -4.08 -2.06
N SER A 12 23.98 -3.41 -2.24
CA SER A 12 25.20 -3.77 -1.53
C SER A 12 25.97 -2.55 -1.04
N LEU A 13 26.69 -2.76 0.06
CA LEU A 13 27.60 -1.80 0.68
C LEU A 13 29.02 -2.28 0.43
N LEU A 14 29.84 -1.47 -0.24
CA LEU A 14 31.26 -1.75 -0.44
C LEU A 14 32.08 -0.94 0.56
N GLU A 15 32.68 -1.63 1.52
CA GLU A 15 33.58 -1.02 2.49
C GLU A 15 35.02 -1.02 1.95
N THR A 16 35.57 0.19 1.81
CA THR A 16 37.00 0.40 1.56
C THR A 16 37.57 1.24 2.71
N ASN A 17 38.18 2.40 2.42
CA ASN A 17 38.47 3.41 3.44
C ASN A 17 37.22 4.20 3.88
N LYS A 18 36.18 4.21 3.03
CA LYS A 18 34.85 4.77 3.31
C LYS A 18 33.79 3.82 2.76
N PRO A 19 32.59 3.78 3.36
CA PRO A 19 31.48 2.98 2.85
C PRO A 19 30.92 3.59 1.56
N TYR A 20 30.78 2.78 0.52
CA TYR A 20 30.13 3.15 -0.74
C TYR A 20 28.86 2.33 -0.95
N LEU A 21 27.77 3.01 -1.31
CA LEU A 21 26.52 2.36 -1.70
C LEU A 21 26.60 1.95 -3.17
N VAL A 22 26.28 0.70 -3.45
CA VAL A 22 26.31 0.12 -4.80
C VAL A 22 24.89 -0.28 -5.21
N ASN A 23 24.57 -0.05 -6.50
CA ASN A 23 23.24 -0.27 -7.09
C ASN A 23 22.14 0.50 -6.35
N CYS A 24 22.24 1.83 -6.38
CA CYS A 24 21.31 2.73 -5.71
C CYS A 24 20.08 3.03 -6.56
N VAL A 25 18.88 2.96 -5.96
CA VAL A 25 17.62 3.38 -6.56
C VAL A 25 16.98 4.44 -5.66
N ARG A 26 16.36 5.45 -6.28
CA ARG A 26 15.61 6.48 -5.56
C ARG A 26 14.14 6.09 -5.52
N ILE A 27 13.53 6.16 -4.34
CA ILE A 27 12.12 5.84 -4.13
C ILE A 27 11.39 6.95 -3.37
N PRO A 28 10.08 7.15 -3.59
CA PRO A 28 9.26 8.08 -2.80
C PRO A 28 9.29 7.71 -1.31
N ALA A 29 9.65 8.65 -0.44
CA ALA A 29 9.94 8.31 0.96
C ALA A 29 8.68 7.89 1.74
N LEU A 30 7.61 8.69 1.68
CA LEU A 30 6.40 8.47 2.49
C LEU A 30 5.74 7.14 2.17
N GLN A 31 5.47 6.90 0.89
CA GLN A 31 4.80 5.70 0.41
C GLN A 31 5.62 4.44 0.72
N SER A 32 6.94 4.51 0.53
CA SER A 32 7.82 3.37 0.79
C SER A 32 7.90 3.04 2.28
N LEU A 33 7.97 4.04 3.16
CA LEU A 33 7.95 3.82 4.61
C LEU A 33 6.60 3.25 5.05
N LEU A 34 5.49 3.81 4.53
CA LEU A 34 4.15 3.29 4.83
C LEU A 34 3.95 1.84 4.38
N LEU A 35 4.56 1.38 3.28
CA LEU A 35 4.43 0.00 2.80
C LEU A 35 5.44 -0.98 3.38
N PHE A 36 6.66 -0.54 3.70
CA PHE A 36 7.77 -1.45 4.01
C PHE A 36 8.37 -1.32 5.42
N SER A 37 8.04 -0.27 6.17
CA SER A 37 8.53 -0.16 7.56
C SER A 37 7.97 -1.28 8.44
N ARG A 38 8.80 -1.73 9.38
CA ARG A 38 8.48 -2.78 10.34
C ARG A 38 7.57 -2.25 11.45
N SER A 39 7.81 -1.03 11.91
CA SER A 39 6.94 -0.37 12.88
C SER A 39 6.59 1.04 12.44
N LEU A 40 5.31 1.38 12.51
CA LEU A 40 4.74 2.69 12.29
C LEU A 40 4.03 3.12 13.57
N ASP A 41 4.45 4.27 14.08
CA ASP A 41 3.93 4.88 15.29
C ASP A 41 3.24 6.20 14.92
N THR A 42 2.07 6.46 15.49
CA THR A 42 1.25 7.63 15.10
C THR A 42 0.76 8.40 16.33
N ASN A 43 0.40 9.67 16.13
CA ASN A 43 -0.41 10.44 17.09
C ASN A 43 -1.91 10.28 16.78
N GLY A 44 -2.79 10.77 17.68
CA GLY A 44 -4.25 10.71 17.52
C GLY A 44 -4.74 11.23 16.16
N ASP A 45 -4.29 12.40 15.73
CA ASP A 45 -4.71 12.99 14.45
C ASP A 45 -4.04 12.39 13.20
N CYS A 46 -3.14 11.41 13.35
CA CYS A 46 -2.33 10.82 12.28
C CYS A 46 -1.47 11.83 11.48
N SER A 47 -1.30 13.07 11.96
CA SER A 47 -0.46 14.10 11.35
C SER A 47 1.04 13.85 11.56
N ARG A 48 1.42 13.15 12.63
CA ARG A 48 2.79 12.77 12.95
C ARG A 48 2.90 11.25 12.88
N LEU A 49 3.81 10.78 12.03
CA LEU A 49 4.13 9.37 11.86
C LEU A 49 5.61 9.16 12.16
N VAL A 50 5.96 8.07 12.83
CA VAL A 50 7.35 7.66 13.03
C VAL A 50 7.54 6.27 12.49
N ALA A 51 8.46 6.15 11.54
CA ALA A 51 8.85 4.90 10.92
C ALA A 51 10.10 4.33 11.60
N ASP A 52 10.00 3.06 11.99
CA ASP A 52 11.06 2.23 12.58
C ASP A 52 11.74 2.85 13.82
N GLY A 53 11.07 3.80 14.48
CA GLY A 53 11.55 4.48 15.68
C GLY A 53 12.63 5.55 15.45
N TRP A 54 12.91 5.94 14.20
CA TRP A 54 14.01 6.89 13.92
C TRP A 54 13.72 7.91 12.81
N LEU A 55 12.76 7.66 11.93
CA LEU A 55 12.33 8.61 10.90
C LEU A 55 10.98 9.20 11.27
N GLU A 56 10.91 10.50 11.44
CA GLU A 56 9.64 11.20 11.63
C GLU A 56 9.16 11.81 10.30
N LEU A 57 7.88 11.60 10.03
CA LEU A 57 7.13 12.25 8.97
C LEU A 57 6.04 13.11 9.59
N GLN A 58 5.97 14.36 9.17
CA GLN A 58 4.90 15.27 9.57
C GLN A 58 4.12 15.67 8.34
N LEU A 59 2.83 15.35 8.30
CA LEU A 59 1.94 15.68 7.19
C LEU A 59 1.22 17.00 7.48
N ALA A 60 1.07 17.82 6.44
CA ALA A 60 0.34 19.10 6.57
C ALA A 60 -1.18 18.90 6.66
N ASP A 61 -1.69 17.86 6.00
CA ASP A 61 -3.11 17.56 5.91
C ASP A 61 -3.41 16.22 6.61
N THR A 62 -4.20 16.29 7.68
CA THR A 62 -4.64 15.13 8.46
C THR A 62 -5.56 14.22 7.66
N GLU A 63 -6.41 14.77 6.79
CA GLU A 63 -7.35 13.95 6.02
C GLU A 63 -6.61 13.11 4.97
N SER A 64 -5.63 13.71 4.28
CA SER A 64 -4.75 12.95 3.39
C SER A 64 -3.90 11.93 4.15
N ALA A 65 -3.45 12.25 5.37
CA ALA A 65 -2.68 11.32 6.19
C ALA A 65 -3.49 10.07 6.57
N VAL A 66 -4.73 10.27 7.04
CA VAL A 66 -5.66 9.19 7.39
C VAL A 66 -5.97 8.32 6.17
N ARG A 67 -6.28 8.93 5.01
CA ARG A 67 -6.53 8.20 3.76
C ARG A 67 -5.32 7.38 3.30
N LEU A 68 -4.12 7.95 3.34
CA LEU A 68 -2.90 7.22 2.99
C LEU A 68 -2.62 6.07 3.97
N LEU A 69 -2.85 6.29 5.25
CA LEU A 69 -2.67 5.25 6.26
C LEU A 69 -3.66 4.10 6.06
N ALA A 70 -4.95 4.40 5.85
CA ALA A 70 -5.97 3.41 5.51
C ALA A 70 -5.61 2.62 4.24
N ALA A 71 -5.25 3.31 3.16
CA ALA A 71 -4.80 2.68 1.93
C ALA A 71 -3.57 1.78 2.14
N SER A 72 -2.60 2.21 2.96
CA SER A 72 -1.40 1.40 3.25
C SER A 72 -1.73 0.13 4.04
N LEU A 73 -2.65 0.20 5.00
CA LEU A 73 -3.12 -0.96 5.77
C LEU A 73 -3.81 -1.97 4.86
N ARG A 74 -4.72 -1.49 4.02
CA ARG A 74 -5.44 -2.31 3.03
C ARG A 74 -4.49 -2.97 2.03
N LEU A 75 -3.53 -2.20 1.49
CA LEU A 75 -2.55 -2.71 0.52
C LEU A 75 -1.61 -3.75 1.13
N ARG A 76 -1.12 -3.53 2.35
CA ARG A 76 -0.29 -4.51 3.06
C ARG A 76 -1.05 -5.81 3.32
N ALA A 77 -2.28 -5.72 3.83
CA ALA A 77 -3.11 -6.89 4.10
C ALA A 77 -3.46 -7.67 2.81
N HIS A 78 -3.77 -6.95 1.72
CA HIS A 78 -4.06 -7.59 0.43
C HIS A 78 -2.82 -8.24 -0.18
N TRP A 79 -1.65 -7.60 -0.09
CA TRP A 79 -0.39 -8.19 -0.52
C TRP A 79 -0.09 -9.46 0.28
N GLU A 80 -0.13 -9.40 1.61
CA GLU A 80 0.13 -10.54 2.49
C GLU A 80 -0.80 -11.72 2.18
N SER A 81 -2.11 -11.47 2.06
CA SER A 81 -3.08 -12.50 1.68
C SER A 81 -2.82 -13.11 0.31
N ALA A 82 -2.46 -12.29 -0.69
CA ALA A 82 -2.13 -12.78 -2.03
C ALA A 82 -0.85 -13.64 -2.02
N LEU A 83 0.16 -13.24 -1.25
CA LEU A 83 1.40 -13.99 -1.08
C LEU A 83 1.15 -15.33 -0.37
N ASP A 84 0.39 -15.33 0.72
CA ASP A 84 0.06 -16.54 1.46
C ASP A 84 -0.70 -17.56 0.59
N ARG A 85 -1.64 -17.09 -0.23
CA ARG A 85 -2.34 -17.96 -1.21
C ARG A 85 -1.38 -18.55 -2.23
N GLN A 86 -0.44 -17.76 -2.75
CA GLN A 86 0.56 -18.24 -3.72
C GLN A 86 1.49 -19.27 -3.09
N LEU A 87 1.97 -19.02 -1.87
CA LEU A 87 2.81 -19.96 -1.13
C LEU A 87 2.05 -21.24 -0.79
N ALA A 88 0.80 -21.14 -0.35
CA ALA A 88 -0.05 -22.30 -0.06
C ALA A 88 -0.32 -23.15 -1.32
N HIS A 89 -0.56 -22.51 -2.46
CA HIS A 89 -0.74 -23.21 -3.73
C HIS A 89 0.54 -23.92 -4.19
N GLN A 90 1.70 -23.26 -4.08
CA GLN A 90 2.98 -23.90 -4.38
C GLN A 90 3.30 -25.05 -3.43
N ALA A 91 2.96 -24.92 -2.15
CA ALA A 91 3.12 -25.98 -1.17
C ALA A 91 2.25 -27.20 -1.49
N ARG A 92 1.00 -26.99 -1.94
CA ARG A 92 0.10 -28.06 -2.40
C ARG A 92 0.62 -28.78 -3.63
N ARG A 93 1.05 -28.04 -4.67
CA ARG A 93 1.63 -28.65 -5.88
C ARG A 93 2.83 -29.56 -5.59
N ARG A 94 3.69 -29.18 -4.64
CA ARG A 94 4.83 -30.03 -4.23
C ARG A 94 4.43 -31.31 -3.50
N LEU A 95 3.23 -31.37 -2.94
CA LEU A 95 2.67 -32.55 -2.27
C LEU A 95 1.85 -33.41 -3.25
N GLU A 96 1.23 -32.79 -4.25
CA GLU A 96 0.39 -33.42 -5.28
C GLU A 96 1.20 -33.96 -6.47
N ASP A 97 2.51 -33.68 -6.57
CA ASP A 97 3.45 -34.34 -7.51
C ASP A 97 3.55 -35.88 -7.31
N GLU A 98 2.81 -36.48 -6.36
CA GLU A 98 2.67 -37.94 -6.18
C GLU A 98 1.36 -38.53 -6.73
N GLU A 99 0.28 -37.77 -6.96
CA GLU A 99 -1.01 -38.32 -7.44
C GLU A 99 -1.74 -37.37 -8.41
N GLU A 100 -1.69 -37.73 -9.69
CA GLU A 100 -2.59 -37.37 -10.81
C GLU A 100 -2.59 -35.91 -11.34
N GLU A 101 -1.98 -35.77 -12.53
CA GLU A 101 -2.21 -34.67 -13.47
C GLU A 101 -3.67 -34.71 -13.96
N GLU A 102 -4.54 -33.85 -13.43
CA GLU A 102 -5.67 -33.22 -14.14
C GLU A 102 -6.55 -32.47 -13.12
N GLU A 103 -6.33 -31.17 -12.91
CA GLU A 103 -7.41 -30.24 -12.57
C GLU A 103 -6.97 -28.79 -12.82
N GLU A 104 -7.91 -28.02 -13.38
CA GLU A 104 -7.76 -26.75 -14.09
C GLU A 104 -6.83 -25.71 -13.44
N GLU A 105 -5.90 -25.14 -14.22
CA GLU A 105 -5.17 -23.92 -13.85
C GLU A 105 -6.17 -22.81 -13.50
N ALA A 106 -6.42 -22.59 -12.21
CA ALA A 106 -7.37 -21.58 -11.76
C ALA A 106 -7.00 -20.18 -12.32
N PRO A 107 -7.78 -19.61 -13.26
CA PRO A 107 -7.44 -18.37 -13.97
C PRO A 107 -7.64 -17.09 -13.12
N VAL A 108 -7.78 -17.26 -11.79
CA VAL A 108 -8.23 -16.22 -10.86
C VAL A 108 -7.06 -15.43 -10.25
N ASN A 109 -5.86 -15.99 -10.16
CA ASN A 109 -4.71 -15.34 -9.50
C ASN A 109 -4.14 -14.15 -10.29
N HIS A 110 -4.04 -14.26 -11.62
CA HIS A 110 -3.44 -13.21 -12.45
C HIS A 110 -4.22 -11.89 -12.43
N LYS A 111 -5.56 -11.95 -12.35
CA LYS A 111 -6.41 -10.75 -12.31
C LYS A 111 -6.28 -10.04 -10.97
N GLU A 112 -6.26 -10.78 -9.86
CA GLU A 112 -6.05 -10.22 -8.51
C GLU A 112 -4.67 -9.56 -8.40
N VAL A 113 -3.60 -10.23 -8.84
CA VAL A 113 -2.23 -9.68 -8.83
C VAL A 113 -2.12 -8.44 -9.71
N ALA A 114 -2.77 -8.42 -10.88
CA ALA A 114 -2.79 -7.25 -11.74
C ALA A 114 -3.58 -6.09 -11.13
N ALA A 115 -4.66 -6.36 -10.39
CA ALA A 115 -5.39 -5.34 -9.64
C ALA A 115 -4.52 -4.75 -8.52
N LEU A 116 -3.93 -5.60 -7.68
CA LEU A 116 -3.01 -5.17 -6.61
C LEU A 116 -1.84 -4.35 -7.17
N SER A 117 -1.22 -4.79 -8.27
CA SER A 117 -0.13 -4.06 -8.91
C SER A 117 -0.54 -2.64 -9.32
N ARG A 118 -1.74 -2.48 -9.90
CA ARG A 118 -2.27 -1.16 -10.26
C ARG A 118 -2.51 -0.29 -9.03
N GLU A 119 -3.08 -0.84 -7.97
CA GLU A 119 -3.33 -0.08 -6.73
C GLU A 119 -2.03 0.33 -6.04
N LEU A 120 -1.02 -0.55 -6.00
CA LEU A 120 0.32 -0.21 -5.50
C LEU A 120 0.96 0.90 -6.32
N LEU A 121 0.88 0.84 -7.64
CA LEU A 121 1.40 1.91 -8.51
C LEU A 121 0.67 3.24 -8.26
N GLN A 122 -0.66 3.22 -8.15
CA GLN A 122 -1.44 4.40 -7.83
C GLN A 122 -1.03 4.99 -6.48
N PHE A 123 -0.90 4.14 -5.45
CA PHE A 123 -0.44 4.55 -4.12
C PHE A 123 0.94 5.20 -4.18
N MET A 124 1.89 4.62 -4.91
CA MET A 124 3.25 5.16 -5.09
C MET A 124 3.28 6.52 -5.82
N THR A 125 2.26 6.84 -6.62
CA THR A 125 2.15 8.12 -7.33
C THR A 125 1.39 9.20 -6.56
N SER A 126 0.79 8.86 -5.41
CA SER A 126 0.07 9.82 -4.57
C SER A 126 0.97 11.00 -4.17
N LYS A 127 0.45 12.23 -4.25
CA LYS A 127 1.21 13.44 -3.91
C LYS A 127 0.62 14.05 -2.66
N VAL A 128 1.39 14.01 -1.57
CA VAL A 128 1.04 14.65 -0.30
C VAL A 128 2.23 15.48 0.18
N SER A 129 1.94 16.63 0.77
CA SER A 129 2.95 17.52 1.34
C SER A 129 3.30 17.10 2.75
N TYR A 130 4.58 16.77 3.00
CA TYR A 130 5.06 16.38 4.33
C TYR A 130 6.46 16.97 4.59
N SER A 131 6.93 16.88 5.83
CA SER A 131 8.35 16.98 6.18
C SER A 131 8.87 15.59 6.54
N LEU A 132 10.16 15.37 6.30
CA LEU A 132 10.86 14.16 6.71
C LEU A 132 12.09 14.58 7.50
N ARG A 133 12.20 14.10 8.74
CA ARG A 133 13.38 14.34 9.58
C ARG A 133 13.83 13.06 10.28
N ARG A 134 15.13 12.98 10.53
CA ARG A 134 15.70 11.95 11.42
C ARG A 134 15.57 12.43 12.85
N LEU A 135 15.06 11.56 13.72
CA LEU A 135 14.99 11.80 15.15
C LEU A 135 16.39 11.75 15.77
N THR A 136 16.63 12.64 16.72
CA THR A 136 17.82 12.62 17.57
C THR A 136 17.70 11.54 18.65
N GLY A 137 18.82 11.17 19.26
CA GLY A 137 18.81 10.17 20.34
C GLY A 137 17.95 10.57 21.55
N LEU A 138 17.88 11.86 21.88
CA LEU A 138 17.06 12.37 22.98
C LEU A 138 15.57 12.36 22.64
N GLU A 139 15.20 12.72 21.41
CA GLU A 139 13.81 12.65 20.94
C GLU A 139 13.32 11.20 20.88
N ALA A 140 14.17 10.26 20.44
CA ALA A 140 13.83 8.84 20.42
C ALA A 140 13.56 8.26 21.83
N GLN A 141 14.24 8.76 22.86
CA GLN A 141 14.00 8.34 24.26
C GLN A 141 12.69 8.87 24.83
N ASN A 142 12.24 10.05 24.40
CA ASN A 142 11.01 10.70 24.87
C ASN A 142 9.87 10.62 23.85
N LEU A 143 9.95 9.63 22.95
CA LEU A 143 9.05 9.55 21.81
C LEU A 143 7.64 9.10 22.20
N TYR A 144 7.55 8.24 23.21
CA TYR A 144 6.33 7.51 23.55
C TYR A 144 5.71 8.02 24.84
N VAL A 145 4.38 8.02 24.90
CA VAL A 145 3.63 8.45 26.10
C VAL A 145 3.76 7.41 27.23
N GLY A 146 3.95 6.14 26.89
CA GLY A 146 4.12 5.04 27.84
C GLY A 146 2.79 4.42 28.29
N PRO A 147 2.83 3.36 29.13
CA PRO A 147 1.68 2.51 29.43
C PRO A 147 0.61 3.14 30.33
N GLN A 148 0.88 4.30 30.95
CA GLN A 148 0.03 4.91 31.99
C GLN A 148 -1.07 5.83 31.44
N THR A 149 -1.09 6.14 30.13
CA THR A 149 -2.01 7.11 29.51
C THR A 149 -2.97 6.44 28.53
N ILE A 150 -3.63 5.36 28.97
CA ILE A 150 -4.71 4.76 28.18
C ILE A 150 -5.97 5.60 28.45
N THR A 151 -6.24 6.57 27.58
CA THR A 151 -7.59 7.14 27.41
C THR A 151 -8.56 6.00 27.05
N ALA A 152 -9.85 6.13 27.33
CA ALA A 152 -10.80 5.02 27.14
C ALA A 152 -10.73 4.44 25.71
N ALA A 153 -10.68 3.12 25.58
CA ALA A 153 -10.62 2.44 24.27
C ALA A 153 -11.73 2.98 23.34
N PRO A 154 -11.41 3.35 22.08
CA PRO A 154 -12.43 3.71 21.10
C PRO A 154 -13.31 2.49 20.87
N SER A 155 -14.45 2.47 21.57
CA SER A 155 -15.42 1.38 21.54
C SER A 155 -16.50 1.75 20.55
N LEU A 156 -16.31 1.36 19.30
CA LEU A 156 -17.40 1.27 18.33
C LEU A 156 -17.50 -0.19 17.84
N PRO A 157 -18.46 -0.97 18.37
CA PRO A 157 -18.77 -2.30 17.86
C PRO A 157 -19.11 -2.24 16.37
N GLY A 158 -18.50 -3.10 15.56
CA GLY A 158 -18.85 -3.29 14.14
C GLY A 158 -18.08 -2.44 13.13
N LEU A 159 -17.22 -1.50 13.56
CA LEU A 159 -16.33 -0.75 12.65
C LEU A 159 -14.92 -1.32 12.60
N PHE A 160 -14.44 -1.82 13.72
CA PHE A 160 -13.31 -2.73 13.74
C PHE A 160 -13.88 -4.11 13.46
N GLY A 161 -13.37 -4.81 12.45
CA GLY A 161 -13.54 -6.27 12.40
C GLY A 161 -13.18 -6.87 13.77
N ASN A 162 -13.63 -8.09 14.05
CA ASN A 162 -13.71 -8.74 15.37
C ASN A 162 -12.50 -8.61 16.36
N SER A 163 -11.39 -8.02 15.95
CA SER A 163 -10.23 -7.61 16.75
C SER A 163 -10.42 -6.20 17.36
N THR A 164 -10.65 -6.16 18.68
CA THR A 164 -10.57 -4.92 19.46
C THR A 164 -9.11 -4.44 19.56
N PRO A 165 -8.80 -3.16 19.32
CA PRO A 165 -7.44 -2.64 19.45
C PRO A 165 -6.92 -2.84 20.89
N SER A 166 -5.77 -3.51 21.02
CA SER A 166 -5.16 -3.81 22.33
C SER A 166 -4.16 -2.72 22.73
N PRO A 167 -4.05 -2.34 24.01
CA PRO A 167 -3.08 -1.35 24.43
C PRO A 167 -1.65 -1.88 24.26
N HIS A 168 -0.74 -1.06 23.72
CA HIS A 168 0.65 -1.48 23.54
C HIS A 168 1.39 -1.47 24.88
N PRO A 169 2.08 -2.57 25.29
CA PRO A 169 2.59 -2.74 26.65
C PRO A 169 3.69 -1.74 27.05
N THR A 170 4.52 -1.28 26.10
CA THR A 170 5.65 -0.38 26.38
C THR A 170 5.46 1.04 25.84
N LYS A 171 4.96 1.18 24.61
CA LYS A 171 4.79 2.49 23.94
C LYS A 171 3.56 3.29 24.43
N GLY A 172 2.55 2.62 25.00
CA GLY A 172 1.23 3.22 25.18
C GLY A 172 0.44 3.27 23.88
N GLY A 173 -0.70 3.95 23.88
CA GLY A 173 -1.61 3.93 22.74
C GLY A 173 -2.17 2.53 22.46
N TYR A 174 -2.64 2.30 21.23
CA TYR A 174 -3.26 1.04 20.81
C TYR A 174 -2.51 0.37 19.66
N ALA A 175 -2.18 -0.90 19.82
CA ALA A 175 -1.76 -1.76 18.73
C ALA A 175 -2.96 -2.09 17.84
N VAL A 176 -2.93 -1.59 16.60
CA VAL A 176 -3.99 -1.80 15.60
C VAL A 176 -3.66 -3.00 14.72
N THR A 177 -2.42 -3.08 14.27
CA THR A 177 -1.85 -4.22 13.53
C THR A 177 -0.46 -4.53 14.08
N ASP A 178 0.16 -5.60 13.62
CA ASP A 178 1.52 -6.00 14.05
C ASP A 178 2.58 -4.93 13.80
N PHE A 179 2.35 -4.03 12.82
CA PHE A 179 3.25 -2.95 12.49
C PHE A 179 2.74 -1.57 12.89
N LEU A 180 1.45 -1.36 13.14
CA LEU A 180 0.88 -0.03 13.40
C LEU A 180 0.47 0.13 14.88
N THR A 181 1.07 1.10 15.56
CA THR A 181 0.64 1.56 16.87
C THR A 181 0.02 2.95 16.77
N TYR A 182 -1.26 3.06 17.15
CA TYR A 182 -2.04 4.28 17.12
C TYR A 182 -1.94 5.06 18.43
N ASN A 183 -1.80 6.38 18.30
CA ASN A 183 -1.74 7.33 19.41
C ASN A 183 -0.73 6.96 20.52
N CYS A 184 0.46 6.54 20.12
CA CYS A 184 1.54 6.20 21.05
C CYS A 184 2.60 7.30 21.16
N LEU A 185 2.60 8.27 20.24
CA LEU A 185 3.57 9.35 20.19
C LEU A 185 3.22 10.47 21.18
N THR A 186 4.23 10.99 21.88
CA THR A 186 4.11 12.26 22.60
C THR A 186 3.78 13.36 21.58
N SER A 187 2.78 14.18 21.85
CA SER A 187 2.43 15.30 20.99
C SER A 187 2.30 16.55 21.84
N ASP A 188 2.81 17.67 21.31
CA ASP A 188 2.51 19.00 21.85
C ASP A 188 1.07 19.44 21.50
N ALA A 189 0.32 18.62 20.74
CA ALA A 189 -1.07 18.86 20.38
C ALA A 189 -2.00 18.77 21.61
N ASP A 190 -3.14 19.46 21.50
CA ASP A 190 -4.11 19.60 22.57
C ASP A 190 -4.45 18.25 23.23
N LEU A 191 -4.54 18.25 24.57
CA LEU A 191 -4.90 17.11 25.42
C LEU A 191 -6.20 16.37 25.00
N TYR A 192 -7.01 17.01 24.15
CA TYR A 192 -8.28 16.50 23.64
C TYR A 192 -8.19 15.86 22.25
N SER A 193 -7.06 15.98 21.55
CA SER A 193 -6.85 15.43 20.19
C SER A 193 -7.29 13.97 20.06
N ASP A 194 -7.02 13.17 21.09
CA ASP A 194 -7.37 11.74 21.17
C ASP A 194 -8.87 11.43 21.05
N CYS A 195 -9.74 12.37 21.45
CA CYS A 195 -11.20 12.20 21.46
C CYS A 195 -11.93 13.18 20.54
N LEU A 196 -11.22 14.01 19.78
CA LEU A 196 -11.81 14.92 18.81
C LEU A 196 -12.41 14.15 17.63
N ARG A 197 -13.73 13.99 17.67
CA ARG A 197 -14.50 13.49 16.54
C ARG A 197 -14.83 14.65 15.61
N THR A 198 -14.42 14.54 14.36
CA THR A 198 -14.79 15.51 13.32
C THR A 198 -15.76 14.85 12.34
N PHE A 199 -16.73 15.61 11.84
CA PHE A 199 -17.68 15.12 10.85
C PHE A 199 -16.92 14.70 9.59
N TRP A 200 -17.23 13.49 9.12
CA TRP A 200 -16.67 12.95 7.90
C TRP A 200 -17.76 12.22 7.13
N THR A 201 -17.70 12.35 5.81
CA THR A 201 -18.56 11.65 4.89
C THR A 201 -17.73 10.59 4.17
N CYS A 202 -18.13 9.33 4.28
CA CYS A 202 -17.46 8.25 3.57
C CYS A 202 -17.58 8.48 2.05
N PRO A 203 -16.47 8.47 1.29
CA PRO A 203 -16.50 8.67 -0.16
C PRO A 203 -17.09 7.47 -0.92
N HIS A 204 -17.28 6.35 -0.22
CA HIS A 204 -17.78 5.11 -0.81
C HIS A 204 -19.27 4.90 -0.54
N CYS A 205 -19.69 5.00 0.73
CA CYS A 205 -21.09 4.75 1.12
C CYS A 205 -21.89 5.98 1.52
N GLY A 206 -21.27 7.17 1.50
CA GLY A 206 -21.94 8.41 1.87
C GLY A 206 -22.28 8.54 3.36
N LEU A 207 -21.82 7.63 4.23
CA LEU A 207 -22.05 7.71 5.68
C LEU A 207 -21.49 9.02 6.25
N HIS A 208 -22.35 9.86 6.82
CA HIS A 208 -21.98 11.14 7.44
C HIS A 208 -22.12 11.09 8.96
N MET A 209 -20.99 10.96 9.67
CA MET A 209 -20.94 10.82 11.13
C MET A 209 -19.69 11.51 11.70
N PRO A 210 -19.73 11.98 12.97
CA PRO A 210 -18.53 12.45 13.66
C PRO A 210 -17.69 11.23 14.10
N LEU A 211 -16.52 11.07 13.48
CA LEU A 211 -15.62 9.93 13.70
C LEU A 211 -14.21 10.40 14.06
N THR A 212 -13.51 9.64 14.90
CA THR A 212 -12.07 9.81 15.13
C THR A 212 -11.27 9.30 13.91
N PRO A 213 -10.00 9.72 13.74
CA PRO A 213 -9.14 9.21 12.68
C PRO A 213 -9.07 7.68 12.63
N LEU A 214 -8.94 7.02 13.78
CA LEU A 214 -8.92 5.56 13.86
C LEU A 214 -10.26 4.93 13.43
N GLU A 215 -11.39 5.50 13.84
CA GLU A 215 -12.72 5.03 13.44
C GLU A 215 -12.95 5.17 11.93
N ARG A 216 -12.42 6.23 11.30
CA ARG A 216 -12.46 6.42 9.84
C ARG A 216 -11.66 5.34 9.12
N ILE A 217 -10.44 5.05 9.57
CA ILE A 217 -9.58 4.01 8.99
C ILE A 217 -10.28 2.65 9.07
N ALA A 218 -10.86 2.34 10.23
CA ALA A 218 -11.57 1.08 10.44
C ALA A 218 -12.78 0.94 9.51
N HIS A 219 -13.59 2.01 9.40
CA HIS A 219 -14.70 2.06 8.45
C HIS A 219 -14.24 1.91 7.00
N GLU A 220 -13.23 2.67 6.56
CA GLU A 220 -12.76 2.63 5.17
C GLU A 220 -12.26 1.24 4.77
N ASN A 221 -11.65 0.50 5.71
CA ASN A 221 -11.16 -0.86 5.48
C ASN A 221 -12.27 -1.91 5.45
N THR A 222 -13.44 -1.64 6.04
CA THR A 222 -14.57 -2.58 6.14
C THR A 222 -15.81 -2.14 5.35
N CYS A 223 -15.73 -1.00 4.67
CA CYS A 223 -16.86 -0.41 3.98
C CYS A 223 -17.36 -1.34 2.86
N PRO A 224 -18.64 -1.75 2.89
CA PRO A 224 -19.18 -2.71 1.93
C PRO A 224 -19.29 -2.15 0.51
N GLU A 225 -19.46 -0.83 0.39
CA GLU A 225 -19.54 -0.11 -0.89
C GLU A 225 -18.19 0.46 -1.32
N ALA A 226 -17.12 0.22 -0.55
CA ALA A 226 -15.78 0.50 -1.04
C ALA A 226 -15.57 -0.29 -2.33
N PRO A 227 -15.02 0.34 -3.39
CA PRO A 227 -14.80 -0.34 -4.64
C PRO A 227 -13.91 -1.54 -4.39
N GLN A 228 -14.50 -2.74 -4.40
CA GLN A 228 -13.77 -3.96 -4.64
C GLN A 228 -13.34 -3.91 -6.11
N GLY A 229 -12.23 -3.20 -6.37
CA GLY A 229 -11.71 -2.98 -7.72
C GLY A 229 -12.64 -2.15 -8.60
N GLY A 230 -12.64 -0.82 -8.44
CA GLY A 230 -13.33 0.10 -9.34
C GLY A 230 -12.74 1.51 -9.25
N PRO A 231 -12.34 2.16 -10.36
CA PRO A 231 -11.70 3.46 -10.33
C PRO A 231 -12.70 4.57 -9.91
N PRO A 232 -12.33 5.49 -9.00
CA PRO A 232 -13.07 6.72 -8.79
C PRO A 232 -12.70 7.72 -9.91
N GLY A 233 -13.57 7.84 -10.91
CA GLY A 233 -13.40 8.80 -12.00
C GLY A 233 -13.93 8.28 -13.34
N ALA A 234 -15.23 8.04 -13.43
CA ALA A 234 -15.94 7.88 -14.70
C ALA A 234 -16.93 9.04 -14.84
N GLU A 235 -16.41 10.25 -15.01
CA GLU A 235 -17.15 11.29 -15.73
C GLU A 235 -17.03 10.95 -17.23
N GLU A 236 -18.19 10.74 -17.85
CA GLU A 236 -18.46 10.73 -19.29
C GLU A 236 -17.42 10.02 -20.20
N ALA A 237 -17.65 8.72 -20.40
CA ALA A 237 -17.07 7.97 -21.50
C ALA A 237 -17.59 8.52 -22.84
N ALA A 238 -16.83 9.43 -23.45
CA ALA A 238 -16.77 9.55 -24.90
C ALA A 238 -16.24 8.22 -25.48
N PRO A 239 -16.70 7.77 -26.67
CA PRO A 239 -16.29 6.48 -27.22
C PRO A 239 -14.78 6.45 -27.46
N GLU A 240 -14.12 5.44 -26.89
CA GLU A 240 -12.69 5.20 -27.03
C GLU A 240 -12.27 5.09 -28.51
N PRO A 241 -11.20 5.78 -28.95
CA PRO A 241 -10.61 5.51 -30.26
C PRO A 241 -9.92 4.14 -30.25
N PRO A 242 -9.88 3.43 -31.40
CA PRO A 242 -9.29 2.10 -31.49
C PRO A 242 -7.82 2.10 -31.09
N GLN A 243 -7.45 1.03 -30.39
CA GLN A 243 -6.14 0.78 -29.78
C GLN A 243 -4.98 1.11 -30.73
N LYS A 244 -4.04 1.93 -30.24
CA LYS A 244 -2.83 2.30 -30.96
C LYS A 244 -1.95 1.06 -31.16
N ALA A 245 -1.96 0.51 -32.38
CA ALA A 245 -0.91 -0.37 -32.85
C ALA A 245 0.45 0.34 -32.71
N SER A 246 1.46 -0.38 -32.23
CA SER A 246 2.84 0.12 -32.19
C SER A 246 3.24 0.59 -33.60
N ALA A 247 3.86 1.77 -33.72
CA ALA A 247 4.19 2.42 -35.00
C ALA A 247 5.10 1.60 -35.95
N LEU A 248 5.53 0.42 -35.52
CA LEU A 248 6.42 -0.51 -36.23
C LEU A 248 5.72 -1.81 -36.70
N GLN A 249 4.48 -2.06 -36.29
CA GLN A 249 3.72 -3.26 -36.69
C GLN A 249 3.01 -3.01 -38.02
N LYS A 250 3.14 -3.95 -38.96
CA LYS A 250 2.46 -3.93 -40.25
C LYS A 250 1.59 -5.19 -40.39
N PRO A 251 0.45 -5.10 -41.10
CA PRO A 251 -0.31 -6.29 -41.45
C PRO A 251 0.53 -7.20 -42.36
N TYR A 252 0.56 -8.48 -42.02
CA TYR A 252 1.32 -9.53 -42.69
C TYR A 252 0.45 -10.76 -42.85
N HIS A 253 0.21 -11.17 -44.10
CA HIS A 253 -0.44 -12.43 -44.44
C HIS A 253 0.61 -13.52 -44.62
N CYS A 254 0.41 -14.66 -43.95
CA CYS A 254 1.27 -15.83 -44.06
C CYS A 254 0.67 -16.85 -45.05
N GLU A 255 1.32 -17.09 -46.18
CA GLU A 255 0.81 -18.02 -47.19
C GLU A 255 0.83 -19.49 -46.75
N ALA A 256 1.77 -19.87 -45.87
CA ALA A 256 1.87 -21.24 -45.34
C ALA A 256 0.76 -21.58 -44.34
N CYS A 257 0.28 -20.58 -43.60
CA CYS A 257 -0.68 -20.75 -42.52
C CYS A 257 -2.03 -20.07 -42.77
N GLN A 258 -2.17 -19.36 -43.90
CA GLN A 258 -3.39 -18.69 -44.38
C GLN A 258 -4.04 -17.82 -43.30
N LYS A 259 -3.22 -17.11 -42.52
CA LYS A 259 -3.64 -16.25 -41.41
C LYS A 259 -3.01 -14.87 -41.53
N ASP A 260 -3.79 -13.86 -41.16
CA ASP A 260 -3.37 -12.47 -41.08
C ASP A 260 -2.87 -12.13 -39.68
N PHE A 261 -1.70 -11.48 -39.61
CA PHE A 261 -1.06 -11.07 -38.37
C PHE A 261 -0.66 -9.59 -38.43
N LEU A 262 -0.55 -8.94 -37.27
CA LEU A 262 0.09 -7.63 -37.13
C LEU A 262 1.48 -7.84 -36.52
N PHE A 263 2.49 -7.88 -37.38
CA PHE A 263 3.87 -8.18 -36.98
C PHE A 263 4.81 -7.02 -37.32
N THR A 264 5.84 -6.87 -36.49
CA THR A 264 7.04 -6.11 -36.81
C THR A 264 7.91 -6.90 -37.82
N PRO A 265 8.80 -6.26 -38.59
CA PRO A 265 9.66 -6.97 -39.55
C PRO A 265 10.49 -8.11 -38.95
N THR A 266 10.90 -8.01 -37.69
CA THR A 266 11.62 -9.05 -36.95
C THR A 266 10.74 -10.24 -36.58
N GLU A 267 9.46 -10.01 -36.24
CA GLU A 267 8.47 -11.05 -35.98
C GLU A 267 8.09 -11.81 -37.26
N ILE A 268 7.99 -11.11 -38.40
CA ILE A 268 7.78 -11.75 -39.71
C ILE A 268 8.91 -12.74 -40.03
N LEU A 269 10.17 -12.34 -39.81
CA LEU A 269 11.32 -13.21 -40.03
C LEU A 269 11.34 -14.42 -39.07
N ARG A 270 10.98 -14.21 -37.80
CA ARG A 270 10.89 -15.29 -36.80
C ARG A 270 9.78 -16.28 -37.17
N HIS A 271 8.62 -15.78 -37.57
CA HIS A 271 7.49 -16.59 -38.01
C HIS A 271 7.82 -17.39 -39.27
N ARG A 272 8.48 -16.79 -40.27
CA ARG A 272 8.92 -17.50 -41.48
C ARG A 272 9.88 -18.65 -41.19
N ARG A 273 10.77 -18.52 -40.20
CA ARG A 273 11.67 -19.62 -39.80
C ARG A 273 10.96 -20.81 -39.15
N GLN A 274 9.74 -20.64 -38.66
CA GLN A 274 8.96 -21.75 -38.09
C GLN A 274 8.35 -22.66 -39.18
N HIS A 275 8.42 -22.24 -40.45
CA HIS A 275 7.92 -22.97 -41.62
C HIS A 275 9.04 -23.51 -42.53
N VAL A 276 10.30 -23.48 -42.06
CA VAL A 276 11.49 -24.02 -42.76
C VAL A 276 11.94 -25.31 -42.07
#